data_AF-A0AAW9DA92-F1
#
_entry.id   AF-A0AAW9DA92-F1
#
_cell.length_a   1.000
_cell.length_b   1.000
_cell.length_c   1.000
_cell.angle_alpha   90.00
_cell.angle_beta   90.00
_cell.angle_gamma   90.00
#
_symmetry.space_group_name_H-M   'P 1'
#
loop_
_entity.id
_entity.type
_entity.pdbx_description
1 polymer ?
#
loop_
_entity_poly.entity_id
_entity_poly.type
_entity_poly.pdbx_seq_one_letter_code
_entity_poly.pdbx_strand_id
1 'polypeptide(L)'
;MAGIHTLSDVKEYLQDNSFSITDDRIKKCYDLIPNPEVRVNSDDKQWVACVTQDFEEQTTIDAIAKIFSKDRDLLTDEDIKEQAEEVCKIFKRKEISHKPRIPFYVLMIDRIIK
;
A
#
# COMPACT_ATOMS: atom_id res chain seq x y z
N MET A 1 -8.46 6.39 17.30
CA MET A 1 -8.95 5.12 16.70
C MET A 1 -7.75 4.45 16.05
N ALA A 2 -7.56 3.14 16.21
CA ALA A 2 -6.47 2.45 15.53
C ALA A 2 -6.84 2.29 14.05
N GLY A 3 -5.96 2.67 13.13
CA GLY A 3 -6.20 2.53 11.68
C GLY A 3 -6.26 1.07 11.23
N ILE A 4 -6.61 0.81 9.96
CA ILE A 4 -6.58 -0.54 9.36
C ILE A 4 -5.13 -0.99 9.21
N HIS A 5 -4.68 -1.91 10.08
CA HIS A 5 -3.27 -2.33 10.12
C HIS A 5 -3.02 -3.78 10.52
N THR A 6 -3.98 -4.50 11.09
CA THR A 6 -3.79 -5.94 11.32
C THR A 6 -4.01 -6.69 10.01
N LEU A 7 -3.41 -7.89 9.88
CA LEU A 7 -3.63 -8.74 8.70
C LEU A 7 -5.12 -9.02 8.46
N SER A 8 -5.90 -9.22 9.53
CA SER A 8 -7.34 -9.45 9.42
C SER A 8 -8.07 -8.22 8.86
N ASP A 9 -7.80 -7.02 9.40
CA ASP A 9 -8.42 -5.78 8.90
C ASP A 9 -8.08 -5.54 7.43
N VAL A 10 -6.83 -5.82 7.04
CA VAL A 10 -6.36 -5.64 5.67
C VAL A 10 -7.06 -6.62 4.72
N LYS A 11 -7.21 -7.88 5.13
CA LYS A 11 -7.94 -8.89 4.35
C LYS A 11 -9.40 -8.48 4.16
N GLU A 12 -10.09 -8.18 5.25
CA GLU A 12 -11.49 -7.75 5.24
C GLU A 12 -11.67 -6.55 4.31
N TYR A 13 -10.84 -5.51 4.47
CA TYR A 13 -10.89 -4.33 3.62
C TYR A 13 -10.70 -4.64 2.13
N LEU A 14 -9.71 -5.47 1.76
CA LEU A 14 -9.45 -5.79 0.36
C LEU A 14 -10.55 -6.67 -0.25
N GLN A 15 -11.13 -7.57 0.54
CA GLN A 15 -12.24 -8.42 0.13
C GLN A 15 -13.54 -7.61 -0.04
N ASP A 16 -13.88 -6.74 0.92
CA ASP A 16 -15.07 -5.87 0.88
C ASP A 16 -15.06 -4.95 -0.34
N ASN A 17 -13.87 -4.45 -0.69
CA ASN A 17 -13.68 -3.61 -1.87
C ASN A 17 -13.46 -4.43 -3.17
N SER A 18 -13.64 -5.75 -3.11
CA SER A 18 -13.56 -6.68 -4.24
C SER A 18 -12.25 -6.54 -5.04
N PHE A 19 -11.11 -6.42 -4.34
CA PHE A 19 -9.80 -6.49 -5.00
C PHE A 19 -9.49 -7.93 -5.39
N SER A 20 -9.00 -8.14 -6.61
CA SER A 20 -8.65 -9.46 -7.14
C SER A 20 -7.29 -9.94 -6.61
N ILE A 21 -7.20 -10.16 -5.30
CA ILE A 21 -5.99 -10.66 -4.62
C ILE A 21 -6.39 -11.77 -3.63
N THR A 22 -5.64 -12.86 -3.60
CA THR A 22 -5.95 -14.01 -2.73
C THR A 22 -5.43 -13.81 -1.32
N ASP A 23 -6.03 -14.49 -0.35
CA ASP A 23 -5.62 -14.45 1.06
C ASP A 23 -4.13 -14.77 1.30
N ASP A 24 -3.62 -15.79 0.61
CA ASP A 24 -2.21 -16.17 0.70
C ASP A 24 -1.30 -15.08 0.16
N ARG A 25 -1.73 -14.41 -0.91
CA ARG A 25 -0.98 -13.32 -1.52
C ARG A 25 -1.03 -12.05 -0.67
N ILE A 26 -2.19 -11.73 -0.09
CA ILE A 26 -2.32 -10.64 0.90
C ILE A 26 -1.35 -10.87 2.05
N LYS A 27 -1.34 -12.08 2.63
CA LYS A 27 -0.44 -12.42 3.73
C LYS A 27 1.03 -12.26 3.33
N LYS A 28 1.42 -12.84 2.19
CA LYS A 28 2.80 -12.72 1.67
C LYS A 28 3.24 -11.26 1.53
N CYS A 29 2.37 -10.40 1.01
CA CYS A 29 2.69 -8.98 0.83
C CYS A 29 2.71 -8.23 2.18
N TYR A 30 1.78 -8.55 3.08
CA TYR A 30 1.70 -7.96 4.41
C TYR A 30 2.95 -8.27 5.25
N ASP A 31 3.45 -9.50 5.20
CA ASP A 31 4.63 -9.94 5.95
C ASP A 31 5.92 -9.20 5.53
N LEU A 32 5.91 -8.53 4.36
CA LEU A 32 7.01 -7.67 3.90
C LEU A 32 6.95 -6.24 4.46
N ILE A 33 5.83 -5.82 5.06
CA ILE A 33 5.64 -4.47 5.60
C ILE A 33 6.17 -4.44 7.05
N PRO A 34 7.29 -3.77 7.34
CA PRO A 34 7.80 -3.69 8.70
C PRO A 34 6.96 -2.71 9.54
N ASN A 35 6.64 -3.13 10.77
CA ASN A 35 5.92 -2.37 11.79
C ASN A 35 4.65 -1.66 11.26
N PRO A 36 3.64 -2.39 10.74
CA PRO A 36 2.41 -1.81 10.18
C PRO A 36 1.69 -0.83 11.13
N GLU A 37 1.69 -1.11 12.43
CA GLU A 37 1.09 -0.28 13.48
C GLU A 37 1.72 1.11 13.60
N VAL A 38 3.05 1.21 13.45
CA VAL A 38 3.77 2.49 13.48
C VAL A 38 3.43 3.34 12.26
N ARG A 39 3.10 2.68 11.15
CA ARG A 39 2.78 3.34 9.88
C ARG A 39 1.37 3.93 9.84
N VAL A 40 0.51 3.66 10.83
CA VAL A 40 -0.86 4.20 10.95
C VAL A 40 -1.12 4.89 12.30
N ASN A 41 -0.07 5.25 13.04
CA ASN A 41 -0.16 5.71 14.43
C ASN A 41 -0.69 7.15 14.62
N SER A 42 -1.03 7.84 13.55
CA SER A 42 -1.67 9.17 13.55
C SER A 42 -2.62 9.30 12.38
N ASP A 43 -3.62 10.17 12.47
CA ASP A 43 -4.67 10.32 11.45
C ASP A 43 -4.08 10.63 10.06
N ASP A 44 -3.07 11.51 9.99
CA ASP A 44 -2.36 11.82 8.73
C ASP A 44 -1.56 10.64 8.15
N LYS A 45 -1.30 9.60 8.93
CA LYS A 45 -0.54 8.42 8.49
C LYS A 45 -1.43 7.23 8.14
N GLN A 46 -2.70 7.28 8.51
CA GLN A 46 -3.63 6.18 8.25
C GLN A 46 -4.02 6.10 6.78
N TRP A 47 -4.01 7.22 6.08
CA TRP A 47 -4.54 7.37 4.74
C TRP A 47 -3.46 7.66 3.71
N VAL A 48 -3.78 7.41 2.44
CA VAL A 48 -2.96 7.76 1.28
C VAL A 48 -3.81 8.64 0.36
N ALA A 49 -3.35 9.85 0.07
CA ALA A 49 -3.94 10.71 -0.93
C ALA A 49 -3.37 10.35 -2.31
N CYS A 50 -4.23 9.72 -3.12
CA CYS A 50 -3.97 9.47 -4.53
C CYS A 50 -4.12 10.71 -5.42
N VAL A 51 -4.09 11.91 -4.84
CA VAL A 51 -4.40 13.18 -5.51
C VAL A 51 -3.21 14.11 -5.34
N THR A 52 -2.20 13.95 -6.21
CA THR A 52 -1.23 14.99 -6.61
C THR A 52 -0.54 15.78 -5.50
N GLN A 53 -0.23 15.18 -4.35
CA GLN A 53 0.68 15.79 -3.37
C GLN A 53 2.04 15.12 -3.47
N ASP A 54 3.01 15.82 -4.07
CA ASP A 54 4.41 15.40 -4.24
C ASP A 54 5.02 14.84 -2.92
N PHE A 55 4.53 15.32 -1.76
CA PHE A 55 5.02 14.93 -0.44
C PHE A 55 4.54 13.55 0.06
N GLU A 56 3.26 13.19 -0.16
CA GLU A 56 2.75 11.86 0.21
C GLU A 56 3.20 10.79 -0.79
N GLU A 57 3.40 11.18 -2.04
CA GLU A 57 3.99 10.35 -3.07
C GLU A 57 5.40 9.93 -2.67
N GLN A 58 6.27 10.87 -2.26
CA GLN A 58 7.63 10.56 -1.80
C GLN A 58 7.64 9.70 -0.53
N THR A 59 6.75 9.96 0.44
CA THR A 59 6.68 9.16 1.68
C THR A 59 6.29 7.71 1.40
N THR A 60 5.39 7.51 0.44
CA THR A 60 4.97 6.17 -0.03
C THR A 60 6.07 5.49 -0.82
N ILE A 61 6.73 6.21 -1.72
CA ILE A 61 7.89 5.70 -2.48
C ILE A 61 9.00 5.28 -1.52
N ASP A 62 9.40 6.13 -0.57
CA ASP A 62 10.43 5.83 0.41
C ASP A 62 10.07 4.62 1.29
N ALA A 63 8.80 4.49 1.66
CA ALA A 63 8.31 3.37 2.44
C ALA A 63 8.43 2.03 1.69
N ILE A 64 8.03 2.02 0.42
CA ILE A 64 8.11 0.85 -0.47
C ILE A 64 9.58 0.56 -0.83
N ALA A 65 10.38 1.58 -1.15
CA ALA A 65 11.81 1.45 -1.41
C ALA A 65 12.58 0.88 -0.20
N LYS A 66 12.16 1.21 1.03
CA LYS A 66 12.73 0.59 2.25
C LYS A 66 12.37 -0.89 2.38
N ILE A 67 11.13 -1.26 2.03
CA ILE A 67 10.69 -2.66 2.04
C ILE A 67 11.54 -3.49 1.07
N PHE A 68 11.82 -2.94 -0.12
CA PHE A 68 12.62 -3.60 -1.15
C PHE A 68 14.12 -3.26 -1.10
N SER A 69 14.61 -2.66 -0.01
CA SER A 69 16.00 -2.18 0.08
C SER A 69 17.07 -3.27 -0.08
N LYS A 70 16.72 -4.55 0.12
CA LYS A 70 17.61 -5.70 -0.14
C LYS A 70 17.58 -6.19 -1.60
N ASP A 71 16.53 -5.85 -2.34
CA ASP A 71 16.30 -6.22 -3.75
C ASP A 71 16.45 -4.99 -4.68
N ARG A 72 17.11 -3.94 -4.18
CA ARG A 72 17.14 -2.58 -4.76
C ARG A 72 17.76 -2.49 -6.16
N ASP A 73 18.50 -3.52 -6.58
CA ASP A 73 19.12 -3.57 -7.90
C ASP A 73 18.08 -3.73 -9.03
N LEU A 74 16.81 -3.99 -8.70
CA LEU A 74 15.74 -4.27 -9.67
C LEU A 74 14.58 -3.26 -9.68
N LEU A 75 14.54 -2.29 -8.76
CA LEU A 75 13.43 -1.33 -8.63
C LEU A 75 13.94 0.10 -8.56
N THR A 76 13.61 0.90 -9.57
CA THR A 76 13.85 2.34 -9.56
C THR A 76 12.72 3.08 -8.83
N ASP A 77 12.99 4.31 -8.39
CA ASP A 77 11.96 5.16 -7.78
C ASP A 77 10.82 5.46 -8.79
N GLU A 78 11.13 5.48 -10.09
CA GLU A 78 10.16 5.63 -11.18
C GLU A 78 9.24 4.41 -11.31
N ASP A 79 9.78 3.19 -11.21
CA ASP A 79 8.96 1.96 -11.19
C ASP A 79 7.97 1.96 -10.01
N ILE A 80 8.44 2.39 -8.83
CA ILE A 80 7.59 2.48 -7.63
C ILE A 80 6.51 3.55 -7.83
N LYS A 81 6.86 4.70 -8.42
CA LYS A 81 5.89 5.75 -8.74
C LYS A 81 4.82 5.25 -9.71
N GLU A 82 5.21 4.59 -10.79
CA GLU A 82 4.25 4.03 -11.76
C GLU A 82 3.29 3.03 -11.11
N GLN A 83 3.79 2.14 -10.23
CA GLN A 83 2.92 1.23 -9.50
C GLN A 83 1.97 1.97 -8.54
N ALA A 84 2.44 3.03 -7.88
CA ALA A 84 1.61 3.84 -7.00
C ALA A 84 0.47 4.51 -7.75
N GLU A 85 0.76 5.08 -8.92
CA GLU A 85 -0.24 5.66 -9.80
C GLU A 85 -1.27 4.62 -10.27
N GLU A 86 -0.83 3.41 -10.63
CA GLU A 86 -1.72 2.33 -11.05
C GLU A 86 -2.65 1.86 -9.91
N VAL A 87 -2.13 1.67 -8.71
CA VAL A 87 -2.94 1.34 -7.52
C VAL A 87 -3.93 2.47 -7.25
N CYS A 88 -3.50 3.73 -7.33
CA CYS A 88 -4.36 4.89 -7.19
C CYS A 88 -5.47 4.97 -8.25
N LYS A 89 -5.18 4.63 -9.51
CA LYS A 89 -6.18 4.50 -10.58
C LYS A 89 -7.20 3.42 -10.25
N ILE A 90 -6.80 2.29 -9.66
CA ILE A 90 -7.73 1.24 -9.23
C ILE A 90 -8.66 1.75 -8.12
N PHE A 91 -8.13 2.40 -7.09
CA PHE A 91 -8.94 2.99 -6.02
C PHE A 91 -9.94 4.01 -6.59
N LYS A 92 -9.51 4.85 -7.54
CA LYS A 92 -10.38 5.83 -8.21
C LYS A 92 -11.48 5.16 -9.05
N ARG A 93 -11.14 4.12 -9.82
CA ARG A 93 -12.12 3.35 -10.64
C ARG A 93 -13.16 2.63 -9.78
N LYS A 94 -12.78 2.21 -8.58
CA LYS A 94 -13.67 1.59 -7.59
C LYS A 94 -14.43 2.60 -6.72
N GLU A 95 -14.27 3.90 -6.98
CA GLU A 95 -14.91 5.00 -6.22
C GLU A 95 -14.62 4.98 -4.70
N ILE A 96 -13.47 4.42 -4.32
CA ILE A 96 -13.09 4.26 -2.92
C ILE A 96 -12.58 5.58 -2.36
N SER A 97 -13.32 6.14 -1.41
CA SER A 97 -13.01 7.42 -0.77
C SER A 97 -11.83 7.29 0.20
N HIS A 98 -11.91 6.32 1.11
CA HIS A 98 -10.91 6.05 2.14
C HIS A 98 -9.86 5.07 1.62
N LYS A 99 -8.58 5.44 1.64
CA LYS A 99 -7.50 4.61 1.09
C LYS A 99 -6.51 4.29 2.20
N PRO A 100 -6.75 3.24 3.00
CA PRO A 100 -5.92 2.95 4.15
C PRO A 100 -4.52 2.54 3.69
N ARG A 101 -3.51 3.00 4.41
CA ARG A 101 -2.11 2.93 3.99
C ARG A 101 -1.57 1.51 3.89
N ILE A 102 -1.93 0.62 4.81
CA ILE A 102 -1.45 -0.77 4.79
C ILE A 102 -2.07 -1.58 3.64
N PRO A 103 -3.40 -1.55 3.41
CA PRO A 103 -3.98 -2.11 2.18
C PRO A 103 -3.38 -1.54 0.90
N PHE A 104 -3.10 -0.24 0.86
CA PHE A 104 -2.42 0.38 -0.28
C PHE A 104 -1.03 -0.24 -0.51
N TYR A 105 -0.22 -0.38 0.55
CA TYR A 105 1.09 -1.03 0.46
C TYR A 105 1.00 -2.50 0.04
N VAL A 106 0.00 -3.25 0.50
CA VAL A 106 -0.20 -4.65 0.06
C VAL A 106 -0.42 -4.70 -1.45
N LEU A 107 -1.29 -3.84 -1.99
CA LEU A 107 -1.56 -3.79 -3.44
C LEU A 107 -0.33 -3.34 -4.24
N MET A 108 0.45 -2.41 -3.69
CA MET A 108 1.73 -1.98 -4.28
C MET A 108 2.72 -3.15 -4.38
N ILE A 109 2.96 -3.81 -3.26
CA ILE A 109 3.89 -4.93 -3.15
C ILE A 109 3.45 -6.06 -4.07
N ASP A 110 2.16 -6.40 -4.08
CA ASP A 110 1.60 -7.46 -4.92
C ASP A 110 1.96 -7.27 -6.41
N ARG A 111 1.88 -6.03 -6.90
CA ARG A 111 2.24 -5.67 -8.28
C ARG A 111 3.74 -5.71 -8.54
N ILE A 112 4.55 -5.38 -7.54
CA ILE A 112 6.01 -5.39 -7.64
C ILE A 112 6.55 -6.83 -7.67
N ILE A 113 6.09 -7.71 -6.77
CA ILE A 113 6.69 -9.03 -6.55
C ILE A 113 6.09 -10.17 -7.38
N LYS A 114 5.50 -9.88 -8.57
CA LYS A 114 4.84 -10.80 -9.52
C LYS A 114 4.88 -12.29 -9.11
#